data_AF-A0A7Y0JMI8-F1
#
_entry.id   AF-A0A7Y0JMI8-F1
#
_cell.length_a   1.000
_cell.length_b   1.000
_cell.length_c   1.000
_cell.angle_alpha   90.00
_cell.angle_beta   90.00
_cell.angle_gamma   90.00
#
_symmetry.space_group_name_H-M   'P 1'
#
loop_
_entity.id
_entity.type
_entity.pdbx_description
1 polymer ?
#
loop_
_entity_poly.entity_id
_entity_poly.type
_entity_poly.pdbx_seq_one_letter_code
_entity_poly.pdbx_strand_id
1 'polypeptide(L)'
;MSAGQALFRFYRPFIIGFSGVVVALEVAALVIAAVNGKLNYSTWLLFTGTGVRWWLLVVGTVLVALQLKVFVSNGVTRREFVRGAARFMLALAVGWAAVLALGHGLESYVMGLLDQRGSNYPVATASQMLSDFGHALPGLIAYPLSGAVIAVGFYRFRTWIGVGVMVLGAVPVVVGDYLLRINGNGHVTHQGPYVLALLGSLAISGVAAVAFLRLMSDVPIRRTAG
;
A
#
# COMPACT_ATOMS: atom_id res chain seq x y z
N MET A 1 -25.00 -0.95 8.81
CA MET A 1 -23.53 -0.70 8.82
C MET A 1 -23.07 -0.69 7.38
N SER A 2 -22.35 0.36 6.93
CA SER A 2 -21.87 0.40 5.54
C SER A 2 -20.79 -0.67 5.29
N ALA A 3 -20.65 -1.14 4.05
CA ALA A 3 -19.61 -2.09 3.68
C ALA A 3 -18.19 -1.62 4.09
N GLY A 4 -17.89 -0.32 3.95
CA GLY A 4 -16.61 0.25 4.38
C GLY A 4 -16.36 0.10 5.89
N GLN A 5 -17.35 0.42 6.73
CA GLN A 5 -17.23 0.24 8.20
C GLN A 5 -17.02 -1.22 8.58
N ALA A 6 -17.73 -2.13 7.91
CA ALA A 6 -17.59 -3.56 8.12
C ALA A 6 -16.16 -4.04 7.77
N LEU A 7 -15.59 -3.57 6.65
CA LEU A 7 -14.23 -3.87 6.24
C LEU A 7 -13.19 -3.39 7.27
N PHE A 8 -13.32 -2.15 7.77
CA PHE A 8 -12.43 -1.67 8.83
C PHE A 8 -12.48 -2.53 10.08
N ARG A 9 -13.68 -2.92 10.52
CA ARG A 9 -13.84 -3.80 11.69
C ARG A 9 -13.21 -5.18 11.46
N PHE A 10 -13.39 -5.74 10.27
CA PHE A 10 -12.84 -7.05 9.91
C PHE A 10 -11.32 -7.03 9.80
N TYR A 11 -10.75 -6.00 9.17
CA TYR A 11 -9.31 -5.87 8.95
C TYR A 11 -8.54 -5.33 10.16
N ARG A 12 -9.21 -4.76 11.17
CA ARG A 12 -8.59 -4.25 12.40
C ARG A 12 -7.58 -5.22 13.04
N PRO A 13 -7.89 -6.49 13.33
CA PRO A 13 -6.91 -7.41 13.90
C PRO A 13 -5.68 -7.62 13.00
N PHE A 14 -5.86 -7.66 11.67
CA PHE A 14 -4.75 -7.79 10.73
C PHE A 14 -3.88 -6.53 10.68
N ILE A 15 -4.49 -5.34 10.71
CA ILE A 15 -3.79 -4.06 10.78
C ILE A 15 -2.95 -3.98 12.06
N ILE A 16 -3.55 -4.33 13.21
CA ILE A 16 -2.86 -4.33 14.50
C ILE A 16 -1.72 -5.36 14.51
N GLY A 17 -1.97 -6.58 14.05
CA GLY A 17 -0.96 -7.63 13.98
C GLY A 17 0.22 -7.25 13.10
N PHE A 18 -0.05 -6.74 11.89
CA PHE A 18 0.98 -6.26 10.98
C PHE A 18 1.77 -5.09 11.56
N SER A 19 1.09 -4.11 12.19
CA SER A 19 1.75 -2.99 12.85
C SER A 19 2.65 -3.46 14.00
N GLY A 20 2.21 -4.46 14.77
CA GLY A 20 3.01 -5.08 15.83
C GLY A 20 4.28 -5.73 15.30
N VAL A 21 4.19 -6.44 14.16
CA VAL A 21 5.38 -7.00 13.48
C VAL A 21 6.33 -5.90 13.02
N VAL A 22 5.82 -4.84 12.40
CA VAL A 22 6.64 -3.69 11.97
C VAL A 22 7.38 -3.05 13.15
N VAL A 23 6.67 -2.77 14.24
CA VAL A 23 7.28 -2.18 15.45
C VAL A 23 8.31 -3.13 16.07
N ALA A 24 8.03 -4.44 16.12
CA ALA A 24 8.98 -5.42 16.64
C ALA A 24 10.27 -5.49 15.79
N LEU A 25 10.15 -5.45 14.47
CA LEU A 25 11.31 -5.39 13.56
C LEU A 25 12.13 -4.11 13.77
N GLU A 26 11.45 -2.98 13.95
CA GLU A 26 12.12 -1.70 14.21
C GLU A 26 12.88 -1.71 15.55
N VAL A 27 12.25 -2.21 16.62
CA VAL A 27 12.92 -2.36 17.92
C VAL A 27 14.12 -3.29 17.80
N ALA A 28 14.00 -4.41 17.10
CA ALA A 28 15.13 -5.32 16.87
C ALA A 28 16.27 -4.62 16.11
N ALA A 29 15.95 -3.82 15.08
CA ALA A 29 16.93 -3.07 14.31
C ALA A 29 17.65 -2.01 15.16
N LEU A 30 16.94 -1.31 16.04
CA LEU A 30 17.50 -0.37 17.00
C LEU A 30 18.47 -1.05 17.98
N VAL A 31 18.11 -2.23 18.50
CA VAL A 31 19.00 -3.01 19.38
C VAL A 31 20.26 -3.45 18.64
N ILE A 32 20.12 -3.92 17.40
CA ILE A 32 21.25 -4.33 16.55
C ILE A 32 22.17 -3.13 16.28
N ALA A 33 21.62 -1.95 16.00
CA ALA A 33 22.39 -0.71 15.81
C ALA A 33 23.16 -0.34 17.07
N ALA A 34 22.52 -0.39 18.24
CA ALA A 34 23.16 -0.09 19.52
C ALA A 34 24.39 -0.97 19.79
N VAL A 35 24.43 -2.20 19.27
CA VAL A 35 25.54 -3.15 19.43
C VAL A 35 26.60 -3.03 18.33
N ASN A 36 26.19 -2.78 17.08
CA ASN A 36 27.09 -2.82 15.92
C ASN A 36 27.57 -1.45 15.44
N GLY A 37 27.07 -0.37 16.02
CA GLY A 37 27.45 1.01 15.72
C GLY A 37 26.46 1.74 14.81
N LYS A 38 26.92 2.89 14.29
CA LYS A 38 26.06 3.89 13.64
C LYS A 38 25.44 3.39 12.33
N LEU A 39 24.16 3.68 12.11
CA LEU A 39 23.42 3.30 10.90
C LEU A 39 23.50 4.39 9.83
N ASN A 40 23.68 3.99 8.57
CA ASN A 40 23.71 4.89 7.42
C ASN A 40 22.38 4.99 6.67
N TYR A 41 21.35 4.30 7.13
CA TYR A 41 20.03 4.24 6.48
C TYR A 41 18.92 4.17 7.55
N SER A 42 17.71 4.56 7.17
CA SER A 42 16.52 4.44 8.03
C SER A 42 15.95 3.02 7.94
N THR A 43 15.88 2.32 9.07
CA THR A 43 15.28 0.98 9.15
C THR A 43 13.78 1.06 8.99
N TRP A 44 13.16 2.15 9.45
CA TRP A 44 11.73 2.39 9.30
C TRP A 44 11.34 2.50 7.83
N LEU A 45 12.02 3.35 7.06
CA LEU A 45 11.73 3.52 5.63
C LEU A 45 12.02 2.24 4.84
N LEU A 46 13.04 1.47 5.22
CA LEU A 46 13.37 0.20 4.58
C LEU A 46 12.28 -0.86 4.83
N PHE A 47 12.04 -1.22 6.09
CA PHE A 47 11.17 -2.33 6.44
C PHE A 47 9.69 -1.97 6.32
N THR A 48 9.29 -0.83 6.88
CA THR A 48 7.90 -0.37 6.81
C THR A 48 7.56 0.04 5.37
N GLY A 49 8.46 0.77 4.71
CA GLY A 49 8.21 1.28 3.36
C GLY A 49 8.00 0.16 2.36
N THR A 50 8.83 -0.89 2.42
CA THR A 50 8.69 -2.06 1.54
C THR A 50 7.58 -3.00 2.01
N GLY A 51 7.53 -3.31 3.31
CA GLY A 51 6.60 -4.29 3.88
C GLY A 51 5.14 -3.87 3.70
N VAL A 52 4.81 -2.60 3.97
CA VAL A 52 3.44 -2.08 3.85
C VAL A 52 2.94 -2.19 2.41
N ARG A 53 3.78 -1.90 1.41
CA ARG A 53 3.40 -1.97 -0.01
C ARG A 53 2.89 -3.35 -0.38
N TRP A 54 3.68 -4.39 -0.10
CA TRP A 54 3.30 -5.78 -0.39
C TRP A 54 2.11 -6.23 0.43
N TRP A 55 2.03 -5.84 1.71
CA TRP A 55 0.88 -6.12 2.55
C TRP A 55 -0.41 -5.51 1.98
N LEU A 56 -0.37 -4.27 1.50
CA LEU A 56 -1.52 -3.62 0.87
C LEU A 56 -1.94 -4.31 -0.44
N LEU A 57 -1.00 -4.79 -1.25
CA LEU A 57 -1.32 -5.59 -2.45
C LEU A 57 -2.05 -6.89 -2.08
N VAL A 58 -1.61 -7.57 -1.01
CA VAL A 58 -2.33 -8.74 -0.47
C VAL A 58 -3.72 -8.35 0.01
N VAL A 59 -3.88 -7.26 0.75
CA VAL A 59 -5.19 -6.75 1.19
C VAL A 59 -6.11 -6.50 -0.01
N GLY A 60 -5.63 -5.80 -1.05
CA GLY A 60 -6.37 -5.56 -2.29
C GLY A 60 -6.84 -6.84 -2.97
N THR A 61 -5.97 -7.84 -3.03
CA THR A 61 -6.24 -9.16 -3.61
C THR A 61 -7.32 -9.90 -2.81
N VAL A 62 -7.17 -9.97 -1.49
CA VAL A 62 -8.08 -10.66 -0.56
C VAL A 62 -9.46 -10.02 -0.54
N LEU A 63 -9.54 -8.68 -0.59
CA LEU A 63 -10.81 -7.95 -0.67
C LEU A 63 -11.67 -8.47 -1.82
N VAL A 64 -11.10 -8.60 -3.01
CA VAL A 64 -11.86 -9.05 -4.18
C VAL A 64 -12.05 -10.57 -4.18
N ALA A 65 -10.98 -11.33 -3.95
CA ALA A 65 -11.00 -12.79 -4.10
C ALA A 65 -11.90 -13.48 -3.06
N LEU A 66 -11.92 -12.96 -1.82
CA LEU A 66 -12.64 -13.58 -0.71
C LEU A 66 -13.83 -12.73 -0.25
N GLN A 67 -13.62 -11.43 0.02
CA GLN A 67 -14.64 -10.63 0.71
C GLN A 67 -15.84 -10.29 -0.17
N LEU A 68 -15.63 -10.08 -1.47
CA LEU A 68 -16.74 -9.78 -2.40
C LEU A 68 -17.88 -10.80 -2.29
N LYS A 69 -17.56 -12.10 -2.30
CA LYS A 69 -18.57 -13.17 -2.24
C LYS A 69 -19.31 -13.16 -0.90
N VAL A 70 -18.58 -13.01 0.21
CA VAL A 70 -19.14 -12.96 1.57
C VAL A 70 -20.09 -11.76 1.73
N PHE A 71 -19.72 -10.58 1.24
CA PHE A 71 -20.59 -9.40 1.34
C PHE A 71 -21.84 -9.55 0.48
N VAL A 72 -21.70 -10.07 -0.75
CA VAL A 72 -22.84 -10.29 -1.66
C VAL A 72 -23.80 -11.35 -1.11
N SER A 73 -23.31 -12.43 -0.50
CA SER A 73 -24.17 -13.44 0.13
C SER A 73 -24.93 -12.89 1.35
N ASN A 74 -24.42 -11.83 1.98
CA ASN A 74 -25.07 -11.10 3.07
C ASN A 74 -25.94 -9.92 2.57
N GLY A 75 -26.31 -9.89 1.29
CA GLY A 75 -27.23 -8.91 0.73
C GLY A 75 -26.60 -7.56 0.34
N VAL A 76 -25.28 -7.39 0.48
CA VAL A 76 -24.60 -6.16 0.06
C VAL A 76 -24.44 -6.15 -1.45
N THR A 77 -24.88 -5.09 -2.11
CA THR A 77 -24.73 -4.97 -3.56
C THR A 77 -23.26 -4.83 -3.96
N ARG A 78 -22.88 -5.33 -5.15
CA ARG A 78 -21.51 -5.20 -5.66
C ARG A 78 -21.05 -3.75 -5.72
N ARG A 79 -21.93 -2.83 -6.14
CA ARG A 79 -21.65 -1.40 -6.23
C ARG A 79 -21.36 -0.81 -4.84
N GLU A 80 -22.11 -1.21 -3.83
CA GLU A 80 -21.88 -0.78 -2.45
C GLU A 80 -20.56 -1.34 -1.91
N PHE A 81 -20.29 -2.63 -2.15
CA PHE A 81 -19.02 -3.26 -1.76
C PHE A 81 -17.83 -2.55 -2.40
N VAL A 82 -17.86 -2.31 -3.71
CA VAL A 82 -16.78 -1.66 -4.46
C VAL A 82 -16.51 -0.24 -3.95
N ARG A 83 -17.57 0.54 -3.67
CA ARG A 83 -17.44 1.88 -3.07
C ARG A 83 -16.84 1.80 -1.66
N GLY A 84 -17.27 0.82 -0.86
CA GLY A 84 -16.73 0.56 0.48
C GLY A 84 -15.25 0.18 0.45
N ALA A 85 -14.89 -0.74 -0.44
CA ALA A 85 -13.52 -1.19 -0.65
C ALA A 85 -12.61 -0.06 -1.14
N ALA A 86 -13.06 0.76 -2.09
CA ALA A 86 -12.30 1.92 -2.57
C ALA A 86 -11.98 2.92 -1.44
N ARG A 87 -12.98 3.26 -0.61
CA ARG A 87 -12.77 4.14 0.57
C ARG A 87 -11.82 3.52 1.58
N PHE A 88 -11.98 2.22 1.85
CA PHE A 88 -11.14 1.47 2.77
C PHE A 88 -9.67 1.44 2.30
N MET A 89 -9.43 1.09 1.03
CA MET A 89 -8.07 1.06 0.45
C MET A 89 -7.42 2.45 0.43
N LEU A 90 -8.16 3.49 0.07
CA LEU A 90 -7.64 4.86 0.07
C LEU A 90 -7.27 5.32 1.48
N ALA A 91 -8.13 5.07 2.46
CA ALA A 91 -7.86 5.42 3.85
C ALA A 91 -6.67 4.64 4.43
N LEU A 92 -6.51 3.36 4.09
CA LEU A 92 -5.31 2.59 4.43
C LEU A 92 -4.06 3.19 3.80
N ALA A 93 -4.10 3.54 2.50
CA ALA A 93 -2.96 4.13 1.80
C ALA A 93 -2.53 5.46 2.43
N VAL A 94 -3.49 6.36 2.69
CA VAL A 94 -3.24 7.65 3.36
C VAL A 94 -2.73 7.46 4.77
N GLY A 95 -3.37 6.57 5.55
CA GLY A 95 -2.97 6.29 6.93
C GLY A 95 -1.55 5.75 7.02
N TRP A 96 -1.19 4.79 6.16
CA TRP A 96 0.16 4.24 6.12
C TRP A 96 1.20 5.21 5.56
N ALA A 97 0.85 6.07 4.60
CA ALA A 97 1.74 7.13 4.13
C ALA A 97 2.09 8.08 5.29
N ALA A 98 1.10 8.45 6.11
CA ALA A 98 1.31 9.27 7.30
C ALA A 98 2.16 8.54 8.35
N VAL A 99 1.86 7.26 8.63
CA VAL A 99 2.66 6.43 9.56
C VAL A 99 4.11 6.29 9.10
N LEU A 100 4.36 6.19 7.80
CA LEU A 100 5.72 6.16 7.25
C LEU A 100 6.47 7.45 7.53
N ALA A 101 5.89 8.60 7.17
CA ALA A 101 6.51 9.90 7.40
C ALA A 101 6.73 10.19 8.89
N LEU A 102 5.72 9.94 9.73
CA LEU A 102 5.79 10.16 11.17
C LEU A 102 6.78 9.22 11.85
N GLY A 103 6.78 7.94 11.48
CA GLY A 103 7.69 6.97 12.06
C GLY A 103 9.14 7.18 11.63
N HIS A 104 9.40 7.67 10.41
CA HIS A 104 10.75 8.11 10.02
C HIS A 104 11.19 9.33 10.87
N GLY A 105 10.29 10.27 11.13
CA GLY A 105 10.53 11.36 12.08
C GLY A 105 10.91 10.87 13.47
N LEU A 106 10.15 9.91 14.00
CA LEU A 106 10.38 9.31 15.32
C LEU A 106 11.71 8.53 15.37
N GLU A 107 11.97 7.67 14.39
CA GLU A 107 13.23 6.92 14.27
C GLU A 107 14.40 7.89 14.23
N SER A 108 14.35 8.88 13.32
CA SER A 108 15.41 9.86 13.17
C SER A 108 15.68 10.54 14.52
N TYR A 109 14.65 11.01 15.22
CA TYR A 109 14.76 11.62 16.55
C TYR A 109 15.46 10.70 17.56
N VAL A 110 14.99 9.45 17.70
CA VAL A 110 15.58 8.46 18.62
C VAL A 110 17.04 8.18 18.28
N MET A 111 17.37 7.95 17.01
CA MET A 111 18.76 7.73 16.56
C MET A 111 19.67 8.93 16.88
N GLY A 112 19.12 10.15 16.86
CA GLY A 112 19.84 11.37 17.23
C GLY A 112 20.16 11.45 18.71
N LEU A 113 19.21 11.06 19.57
CA LEU A 113 19.42 10.99 21.02
C LEU A 113 20.49 9.95 21.40
N LEU A 114 20.57 8.86 20.64
CA LEU A 114 21.51 7.78 20.87
C LEU A 114 22.89 7.99 20.20
N ASP A 115 23.08 9.08 19.45
CA ASP A 115 24.24 9.29 18.55
C ASP A 115 24.52 8.10 17.60
N GLN A 116 23.46 7.43 17.16
CA GLN A 116 23.53 6.25 16.29
C GLN A 116 23.37 6.59 14.80
N ARG A 117 23.29 7.88 14.45
CA ARG A 117 23.22 8.34 13.06
C ARG A 117 24.60 8.31 12.42
N GLY A 118 24.78 7.47 11.41
CA GLY A 118 25.96 7.45 10.56
C GLY A 118 25.99 8.67 9.64
N SER A 119 27.11 8.88 8.94
CA SER A 119 27.34 10.07 8.12
C SER A 119 26.34 10.26 6.98
N ASN A 120 25.76 9.17 6.48
CA ASN A 120 24.80 9.19 5.38
C ASN A 120 23.33 8.99 5.83
N TYR A 121 23.07 9.02 7.14
CA TYR A 121 21.72 8.78 7.67
C TYR A 121 20.72 9.85 7.17
N PRO A 122 19.54 9.46 6.66
CA PRO A 122 18.52 10.41 6.21
C PRO A 122 17.89 11.12 7.42
N VAL A 123 18.30 12.36 7.70
CA VAL A 123 17.72 13.12 8.81
C VAL A 123 16.31 13.59 8.45
N ALA A 124 15.34 13.24 9.29
CA ALA A 124 13.95 13.61 9.09
C ALA A 124 13.70 15.06 9.55
N THR A 125 13.67 15.97 8.59
CA THR A 125 13.16 17.34 8.77
C THR A 125 11.66 17.40 8.42
N ALA A 126 10.95 18.46 8.80
CA ALA A 126 9.54 18.61 8.44
C ALA A 126 9.30 18.57 6.91
N SER A 127 10.20 19.18 6.12
CA SER A 127 10.17 19.09 4.66
C SER A 127 10.45 17.68 4.15
N GLN A 128 11.37 16.95 4.79
CA GLN A 128 11.66 15.56 4.42
C GLN A 128 10.46 14.66 4.72
N MET A 129 9.82 14.79 5.88
CA MET A 129 8.62 14.02 6.22
C MET A 129 7.47 14.27 5.25
N LEU A 130 7.28 15.52 4.81
CA LEU A 130 6.30 15.85 3.78
C LEU A 130 6.66 15.23 2.43
N SER A 131 7.96 15.22 2.09
CA SER A 131 8.47 14.54 0.89
C SER A 131 8.24 13.03 0.95
N ASP A 132 8.53 12.40 2.09
CA ASP A 132 8.34 10.97 2.33
C ASP A 132 6.86 10.61 2.16
N PHE A 133 5.95 11.40 2.73
CA PHE A 133 4.51 11.25 2.55
C PHE A 133 4.12 11.34 1.07
N GLY A 134 4.59 12.38 0.37
CA GLY A 134 4.28 12.64 -1.03
C GLY A 134 4.79 11.55 -1.99
N HIS A 135 5.94 10.94 -1.69
CA HIS A 135 6.48 9.83 -2.47
C HIS A 135 5.88 8.48 -2.10
N ALA A 136 5.53 8.26 -0.82
CA ALA A 136 4.91 7.02 -0.38
C ALA A 136 3.46 6.89 -0.87
N LEU A 137 2.67 7.97 -0.80
CA LEU A 137 1.23 7.93 -1.02
C LEU A 137 0.83 7.33 -2.39
N PRO A 138 1.40 7.74 -3.53
CA PRO A 138 1.01 7.19 -4.84
C PRO A 138 1.30 5.70 -4.96
N GLY A 139 2.46 5.25 -4.48
CA GLY A 139 2.78 3.83 -4.39
C GLY A 139 1.78 3.08 -3.51
N LEU A 140 1.50 3.59 -2.31
CA LEU A 140 0.55 2.96 -1.38
C LEU A 140 -0.89 2.93 -1.90
N ILE A 141 -1.29 3.80 -2.84
CA ILE A 141 -2.55 3.70 -3.58
C ILE A 141 -2.45 2.62 -4.67
N ALA A 142 -1.34 2.57 -5.40
CA ALA A 142 -1.13 1.67 -6.52
C ALA A 142 -1.13 0.19 -6.12
N TYR A 143 -0.48 -0.17 -5.00
CA TYR A 143 -0.37 -1.57 -4.54
C TYR A 143 -1.72 -2.26 -4.26
N PRO A 144 -2.59 -1.76 -3.37
CA PRO A 144 -3.88 -2.40 -3.10
C PRO A 144 -4.80 -2.39 -4.33
N LEU A 145 -4.73 -1.33 -5.15
CA LEU A 145 -5.48 -1.27 -6.39
C LEU A 145 -5.02 -2.33 -7.39
N SER A 146 -3.70 -2.52 -7.54
CA SER A 146 -3.12 -3.55 -8.40
C SER A 146 -3.55 -4.94 -7.96
N GLY A 147 -3.46 -5.24 -6.66
CA GLY A 147 -3.96 -6.49 -6.09
C GLY A 147 -5.45 -6.71 -6.37
N ALA A 148 -6.27 -5.66 -6.23
CA ALA A 148 -7.70 -5.73 -6.53
C ALA A 148 -7.96 -6.00 -8.03
N VAL A 149 -7.27 -5.33 -8.95
CA VAL A 149 -7.41 -5.55 -10.40
C VAL A 149 -6.98 -6.96 -10.80
N ILE A 150 -5.84 -7.44 -10.28
CA ILE A 150 -5.35 -8.81 -10.50
C ILE A 150 -6.42 -9.82 -10.06
N ALA A 151 -6.95 -9.67 -8.85
CA ALA A 151 -7.98 -10.54 -8.31
C ALA A 151 -9.28 -10.49 -9.12
N VAL A 152 -9.69 -9.32 -9.63
CA VAL A 152 -10.84 -9.20 -10.55
C VAL A 152 -10.59 -9.97 -11.84
N GLY A 153 -9.36 -9.95 -12.35
CA GLY A 153 -8.95 -10.70 -13.52
C GLY A 153 -9.27 -12.19 -13.41
N PHE A 154 -8.83 -12.81 -12.31
CA PHE A 154 -9.09 -14.23 -12.04
C PHE A 154 -10.53 -14.51 -11.57
N TYR A 155 -11.19 -13.54 -10.93
CA TYR A 155 -12.59 -13.67 -10.54
C TYR A 155 -13.53 -13.68 -11.75
N ARG A 156 -13.26 -12.83 -12.76
CA ARG A 156 -14.17 -12.61 -13.89
C ARG A 156 -13.82 -13.47 -15.11
N PHE A 157 -12.55 -13.67 -15.38
CA PHE A 157 -12.09 -14.31 -16.61
C PHE A 157 -11.52 -15.71 -16.35
N ARG A 158 -11.31 -16.48 -17.42
CA ARG A 158 -10.62 -17.78 -17.34
C ARG A 158 -9.16 -17.58 -16.95
N THR A 159 -8.52 -18.61 -16.40
CA THR A 159 -7.15 -18.58 -15.87
C THR A 159 -6.15 -17.86 -16.78
N TRP A 160 -6.11 -18.20 -18.08
CA TRP A 160 -5.16 -17.59 -19.02
C TRP A 160 -5.40 -16.10 -19.30
N ILE A 161 -6.67 -15.67 -19.37
CA ILE A 161 -6.99 -14.25 -19.49
C ILE A 161 -6.67 -13.53 -18.18
N GLY A 162 -6.91 -14.19 -17.04
CA GLY A 162 -6.51 -13.71 -15.72
C GLY A 162 -5.01 -13.42 -15.63
N VAL A 163 -4.16 -14.29 -16.20
CA VAL A 163 -2.71 -14.04 -16.31
C VAL A 163 -2.41 -12.78 -17.13
N GLY A 164 -3.10 -12.56 -18.25
CA GLY A 164 -2.95 -11.31 -19.01
C GLY A 164 -3.38 -10.07 -18.23
N VAL A 165 -4.51 -10.14 -17.53
CA VAL A 165 -4.98 -9.06 -16.65
C VAL A 165 -4.04 -8.85 -15.47
N MET A 166 -3.35 -9.88 -15.00
CA MET A 166 -2.36 -9.74 -13.93
C MET A 166 -1.20 -8.84 -14.34
N VAL A 167 -0.68 -9.02 -15.56
CA VAL A 167 0.39 -8.16 -16.11
C VAL A 167 -0.08 -6.71 -16.19
N LEU A 168 -1.28 -6.47 -16.72
CA LEU A 168 -1.87 -5.12 -16.77
C LEU A 168 -2.16 -4.55 -15.39
N GLY A 169 -2.61 -5.40 -14.47
CA GLY A 169 -2.91 -5.05 -13.08
C GLY A 169 -1.67 -4.65 -12.29
N ALA A 170 -0.49 -5.13 -12.66
CA ALA A 170 0.77 -4.75 -12.04
C ALA A 170 1.31 -3.39 -12.51
N VAL A 171 0.80 -2.84 -13.63
CA VAL A 171 1.29 -1.58 -14.23
C VAL A 171 1.30 -0.41 -13.23
N PRO A 172 0.26 -0.15 -12.42
CA PRO A 172 0.29 0.97 -11.46
C PRO A 172 1.43 0.85 -10.46
N VAL A 173 1.72 -0.36 -9.96
CA VAL A 173 2.83 -0.61 -9.04
C VAL A 173 4.16 -0.38 -9.73
N VAL A 174 4.37 -0.97 -10.91
CA VAL A 174 5.63 -0.85 -11.66
C VAL A 174 5.92 0.61 -12.00
N VAL A 175 4.93 1.34 -12.49
CA VAL A 175 5.12 2.73 -12.88
C VAL A 175 5.22 3.65 -11.65
N GLY A 176 4.45 3.40 -10.61
CA GLY A 176 4.55 4.12 -9.34
C GLY A 176 5.94 4.00 -8.73
N ASP A 177 6.48 2.79 -8.64
CA ASP A 177 7.82 2.54 -8.09
C ASP A 177 8.93 3.03 -9.00
N TYR A 178 8.74 3.00 -10.32
CA TYR A 178 9.72 3.55 -11.25
C TYR A 178 9.78 5.08 -11.14
N LEU A 179 8.64 5.76 -11.10
CA LEU A 179 8.56 7.22 -11.06
C LEU A 179 8.89 7.80 -9.68
N LEU A 180 8.43 7.15 -8.60
CA LEU A 180 8.55 7.59 -7.22
C LEU A 180 9.06 6.44 -6.35
N ARG A 181 10.37 6.41 -6.13
CA ARG A 181 11.05 5.31 -5.45
C ARG A 181 11.55 5.72 -4.08
N ILE A 182 11.21 4.92 -3.08
CA ILE A 182 11.95 4.86 -1.82
C ILE A 182 12.92 3.70 -1.98
N ASN A 183 14.22 3.97 -2.02
CA ASN A 183 15.22 2.94 -2.25
C ASN A 183 15.49 2.11 -0.98
N GLY A 184 16.28 1.04 -1.12
CA GLY A 184 16.63 0.15 -0.01
C GLY A 184 17.45 0.78 1.12
N ASN A 185 17.90 2.03 0.94
CA ASN A 185 18.61 2.80 1.96
C ASN A 185 17.71 3.86 2.62
N GLY A 186 16.41 3.86 2.29
CA GLY A 186 15.47 4.87 2.79
C GLY A 186 15.60 6.23 2.12
N HIS A 187 16.34 6.36 1.01
CA HIS A 187 16.36 7.60 0.25
C HIS A 187 15.19 7.66 -0.72
N VAL A 188 14.57 8.83 -0.74
CA VAL A 188 13.51 9.19 -1.66
C VAL A 188 14.13 9.67 -2.97
N THR A 189 13.71 9.07 -4.09
CA THR A 189 14.21 9.37 -5.43
C THR A 189 13.05 9.39 -6.42
N HIS A 190 13.17 10.19 -7.48
CA HIS A 190 12.15 10.29 -8.52
C HIS A 190 12.77 10.39 -9.91
N GLN A 191 12.04 9.93 -10.93
CA GLN A 191 12.44 10.04 -12.33
C GLN A 191 11.84 11.30 -12.96
N GLY A 192 12.69 12.22 -13.39
CA GLY A 192 12.26 13.52 -13.94
C GLY A 192 11.71 14.48 -12.89
N PRO A 193 10.97 15.54 -13.29
CA PRO A 193 10.38 16.50 -12.36
C PRO A 193 9.34 15.85 -11.44
N TYR A 194 9.46 16.05 -10.11
CA TYR A 194 8.61 15.43 -9.09
C TYR A 194 7.11 15.55 -9.38
N VAL A 195 6.65 16.74 -9.79
CA VAL A 195 5.22 16.98 -10.09
C VAL A 195 4.74 16.09 -11.23
N LEU A 196 5.55 15.90 -12.28
CA LEU A 196 5.19 15.03 -13.41
C LEU A 196 5.20 13.55 -13.00
N ALA A 197 6.17 13.13 -12.20
CA ALA A 197 6.24 11.78 -11.64
C ALA A 197 5.00 11.46 -10.78
N LEU A 198 4.62 12.40 -9.91
CA LEU A 198 3.43 12.32 -9.07
C LEU A 198 2.15 12.23 -9.90
N LEU A 199 1.95 13.17 -10.84
CA LEU A 199 0.77 13.18 -11.69
C LEU A 199 0.68 11.93 -12.56
N GLY A 200 1.80 11.46 -13.12
CA GLY A 200 1.87 10.24 -13.91
C GLY A 200 1.47 9.00 -13.11
N SER A 201 2.01 8.85 -11.90
CA SER A 201 1.67 7.73 -11.00
C SER A 201 0.18 7.75 -10.60
N LEU A 202 -0.36 8.92 -10.24
CA LEU A 202 -1.76 9.08 -9.88
C LEU A 202 -2.69 8.87 -11.08
N ALA A 203 -2.31 9.34 -12.28
CA ALA A 203 -3.11 9.15 -13.49
C ALA A 203 -3.24 7.66 -13.85
N ILE A 204 -2.14 6.91 -13.80
CA ILE A 204 -2.15 5.47 -14.09
C ILE A 204 -2.97 4.70 -13.04
N SER A 205 -2.82 5.06 -11.76
CA SER A 205 -3.66 4.52 -10.70
C SER A 205 -5.14 4.88 -10.90
N GLY A 206 -5.44 6.10 -11.35
CA GLY A 206 -6.79 6.52 -11.70
C GLY A 206 -7.41 5.70 -12.83
N VAL A 207 -6.65 5.43 -13.89
CA VAL A 207 -7.07 4.55 -15.00
C VAL A 207 -7.35 3.14 -14.50
N ALA A 208 -6.46 2.56 -13.71
CA ALA A 208 -6.67 1.24 -13.11
C ALA A 208 -7.89 1.20 -12.19
N ALA A 209 -8.15 2.27 -11.43
CA ALA A 209 -9.33 2.40 -10.59
C ALA A 209 -10.61 2.43 -11.42
N VAL A 210 -10.65 3.21 -12.51
CA VAL A 210 -11.79 3.22 -13.43
C VAL A 210 -12.00 1.85 -14.08
N ALA A 211 -10.93 1.18 -14.50
CA ALA A 211 -11.00 -0.17 -15.04
C ALA A 211 -11.58 -1.15 -14.01
N PHE A 212 -11.08 -1.12 -12.77
CA PHE A 212 -11.61 -1.91 -11.65
C PHE A 212 -13.11 -1.67 -11.43
N LEU A 213 -13.54 -0.40 -11.37
CA LEU A 213 -14.94 -0.03 -11.17
C LEU A 213 -15.83 -0.60 -12.28
N ARG A 214 -15.44 -0.44 -13.55
CA ARG A 214 -16.19 -0.96 -14.72
C ARG A 214 -16.22 -2.48 -14.75
N LEU A 215 -15.09 -3.13 -14.44
CA LEU A 215 -15.02 -4.58 -14.41
C LEU A 215 -15.92 -5.19 -13.32
N MET A 216 -16.23 -4.43 -12.27
CA MET A 216 -17.05 -4.88 -11.16
C MET A 216 -18.53 -4.45 -11.24
N SER A 217 -18.86 -3.37 -11.96
CA SER A 217 -20.24 -2.88 -12.10
C SER A 217 -21.08 -3.72 -13.07
N ASP A 218 -20.48 -4.23 -14.15
CA ASP A 218 -21.24 -4.67 -15.33
C ASP A 218 -21.47 -6.20 -15.39
N VAL A 219 -21.51 -6.89 -14.25
CA VAL A 219 -21.52 -8.36 -14.24
C VAL A 219 -22.81 -8.91 -13.64
N PRO A 220 -23.67 -9.57 -14.45
CA PRO A 220 -24.80 -10.35 -13.96
C PRO A 220 -24.35 -11.43 -12.98
N ILE A 221 -25.14 -11.69 -11.93
CA ILE A 221 -24.86 -12.78 -10.99
C ILE A 221 -24.96 -14.09 -11.78
N ARG A 222 -23.82 -14.75 -12.05
CA ARG A 222 -23.83 -16.16 -12.44
C ARG A 222 -24.40 -16.92 -11.25
N ARG A 223 -25.68 -17.28 -11.33
CA ARG A 223 -26.22 -18.34 -10.50
C ARG A 223 -25.46 -19.58 -10.93
N THR A 224 -24.56 -20.08 -10.10
CA THR A 224 -24.11 -21.45 -10.22
C THR A 224 -25.37 -22.28 -10.07
N ALA A 225 -25.85 -22.86 -11.18
CA ALA A 225 -26.86 -23.90 -11.10
C ALA A 225 -26.29 -24.96 -10.16
N GLY A 226 -27.02 -25.22 -9.07
CA GLY A 226 -26.69 -26.26 -8.11
C GLY A 226 -26.79 -27.64 -8.74
#